data_AF-A0A6A6X861-F1
#
_entry.id   AF-A0A6A6X861-F1
#
_cell.length_a   1.000
_cell.length_b   1.000
_cell.length_c   1.000
_cell.angle_alpha   90.00
_cell.angle_beta   90.00
_cell.angle_gamma   90.00
#
_symmetry.space_group_name_H-M   'P 1'
#
loop_
_entity.id
_entity.type
_entity.pdbx_description
1 polymer ?
#
loop_
_entity_poly.entity_id
_entity_poly.type
_entity_poly.pdbx_seq_one_letter_code
_entity_poly.pdbx_strand_id
1 'polypeptide(L)'
;MAKFERLPQENPNESTFSLQHDDSVKRGPTTIRGSWKSGTLGCAIAAGFVLVLNIIIVIWVEARTTYSHLGKRDGKRTLYDGDCKTTKELNTAVHLLINIFSTVLLGASNYCMQCMSAPTRSEVDLAHSQSRWVDIGVPSIRNLKYVSRTRLVLWSLLGLSSIPLHIFYNSTVFSSLGAHTYDVFSVSRPFADNPTAKVDTFTGYLHGDNGTVSGEALLETVNLRNLEVLGGSECITAYAQTYQTKRGSIFLVRSNTNQHAGRGYNFSEVGFEARNVPLNGIDDFAPYEWICRKVPAQCGTTPQFGRNCDTFIPCLAIEHIDWEPFGQEYASCLSEKITEKCQLSLSIHLALVVLAIGVIKTGVMLYIALRFREKPLLTIGDAVASFLQRPDEFTKLACLAAKHDGRPIFNRGGMGGQVRRFSAKPLRRYVTASSTRFVVTSLL
;
A
#
# COMPACT_ATOMS: atom_id res chain seq x y z
N MET A 1 -11.94 -46.49 -60.57
CA MET A 1 -10.88 -47.44 -60.15
C MET A 1 -9.59 -47.05 -60.83
N ALA A 2 -8.48 -47.02 -60.08
CA ALA A 2 -7.25 -46.29 -60.38
C ALA A 2 -6.64 -46.47 -61.79
N LYS A 3 -6.02 -45.39 -62.30
CA LYS A 3 -4.85 -45.51 -63.18
C LYS A 3 -3.92 -44.29 -63.01
N PHE A 4 -2.66 -44.59 -62.70
CA PHE A 4 -1.52 -43.69 -62.72
C PHE A 4 -1.31 -43.10 -64.12
N GLU A 5 -0.98 -41.82 -64.20
CA GLU A 5 -0.45 -41.22 -65.43
C GLU A 5 0.85 -40.44 -65.12
N ARG A 6 1.85 -40.68 -65.96
CA ARG A 6 3.26 -40.28 -65.82
C ARG A 6 3.42 -38.77 -66.02
N LEU A 7 4.31 -38.15 -65.24
CA LEU A 7 4.88 -36.83 -65.53
C LEU A 7 5.85 -36.93 -66.71
N PRO A 8 5.81 -36.02 -67.70
CA PRO A 8 6.89 -35.86 -68.66
C PRO A 8 8.06 -35.08 -68.03
N GLN A 9 9.28 -35.51 -68.35
CA GLN A 9 10.50 -34.72 -68.18
C GLN A 9 10.57 -33.64 -69.25
N GLU A 10 10.99 -32.43 -68.89
CA GLU A 10 11.53 -31.47 -69.86
C GLU A 10 12.79 -30.79 -69.30
N ASN A 11 13.80 -30.75 -70.16
CA ASN A 11 15.17 -30.28 -69.95
C ASN A 11 15.31 -28.88 -70.61
N PRO A 12 16.45 -28.19 -70.52
CA PRO A 12 16.51 -26.78 -70.17
C PRO A 12 16.84 -25.90 -71.38
N ASN A 13 15.99 -24.93 -71.71
CA ASN A 13 16.34 -23.61 -72.22
C ASN A 13 15.06 -22.82 -72.54
N GLU A 14 15.08 -21.54 -72.15
CA GLU A 14 14.27 -20.46 -72.73
C GLU A 14 12.73 -20.52 -72.51
N SER A 15 12.27 -19.85 -71.46
CA SER A 15 11.23 -18.83 -71.65
C SER A 15 11.21 -17.87 -70.47
N THR A 16 11.56 -16.63 -70.80
CA THR A 16 11.55 -15.43 -70.00
C THR A 16 10.14 -15.18 -69.43
N PHE A 17 9.86 -15.63 -68.20
CA PHE A 17 8.65 -15.21 -67.49
C PHE A 17 8.85 -13.79 -66.94
N SER A 18 8.50 -12.83 -67.79
CA SER A 18 8.43 -11.42 -67.46
C SER A 18 7.23 -11.19 -66.52
N LEU A 19 7.51 -10.99 -65.24
CA LEU A 19 6.54 -10.47 -64.29
C LEU A 19 6.23 -9.02 -64.67
N GLN A 20 5.09 -8.81 -65.33
CA GLN A 20 4.49 -7.50 -65.53
C GLN A 20 4.34 -6.77 -64.19
N HIS A 21 4.87 -5.55 -64.14
CA HIS A 21 4.71 -4.62 -63.04
C HIS A 21 3.27 -4.07 -63.11
N ASP A 22 2.39 -4.57 -62.23
CA ASP A 22 1.08 -3.96 -62.01
C ASP A 22 1.25 -2.75 -61.07
N ASP A 23 1.37 -1.57 -61.67
CA ASP A 23 1.57 -0.27 -61.02
C ASP A 23 0.30 0.32 -60.38
N SER A 24 -0.73 -0.48 -60.08
CA SER A 24 -2.04 0.03 -59.65
C SER A 24 -2.42 -0.23 -58.18
N VAL A 25 -1.51 -0.65 -57.31
CA VAL A 25 -1.73 -0.54 -55.86
C VAL A 25 -1.36 0.87 -55.40
N LYS A 26 -2.35 1.77 -55.34
CA LYS A 26 -2.24 3.03 -54.59
C LYS A 26 -1.89 2.71 -53.14
N ARG A 27 -0.61 2.70 -52.81
CA ARG A 27 -0.13 2.69 -51.43
C ARG A 27 -0.62 3.98 -50.80
N GLY A 28 -1.66 3.88 -49.97
CA GLY A 28 -1.99 4.93 -49.01
C GLY A 28 -0.73 5.32 -48.23
N PRO A 29 -0.61 6.59 -47.78
CA PRO A 29 0.60 7.08 -47.14
C PRO A 29 0.92 6.17 -45.95
N THR A 30 2.08 5.51 -46.02
CA THR A 30 2.54 4.58 -45.00
C THR A 30 2.96 5.36 -43.75
N THR A 31 1.98 5.66 -42.90
CA THR A 31 2.16 6.22 -41.55
C THR A 31 2.64 5.16 -40.56
N ILE A 32 3.70 4.41 -40.88
CA ILE A 32 4.32 3.43 -39.97
C ILE A 32 5.33 4.11 -39.03
N ARG A 33 5.72 5.36 -39.33
CA ARG A 33 6.80 6.08 -38.62
C ARG A 33 6.39 6.70 -37.27
N GLY A 34 5.17 6.47 -36.76
CA GLY A 34 4.61 7.19 -35.60
C GLY A 34 3.90 6.36 -34.51
N SER A 35 3.75 5.04 -34.65
CA SER A 35 2.91 4.24 -33.74
C SER A 35 3.45 4.16 -32.30
N TRP A 36 4.73 3.85 -32.11
CA TRP A 36 5.32 3.71 -30.78
C TRP A 36 5.62 5.05 -30.09
N LYS A 37 5.87 6.10 -30.88
CA LYS A 37 6.03 7.46 -30.35
C LYS A 37 4.72 7.98 -29.75
N SER A 38 3.60 7.68 -30.42
CA SER A 38 2.27 7.95 -29.86
C SER A 38 2.03 7.18 -28.57
N GLY A 39 2.41 5.89 -28.53
CA GLY A 39 2.29 5.08 -27.31
C GLY A 39 3.13 5.60 -26.14
N THR A 40 4.39 5.98 -26.38
CA THR A 40 5.27 6.54 -25.34
C THR A 40 4.80 7.92 -24.87
N LEU A 41 4.25 8.74 -25.76
CA LEU A 41 3.59 9.99 -25.38
C LEU A 41 2.35 9.73 -24.51
N GLY A 42 1.51 8.75 -24.87
CA GLY A 42 0.37 8.33 -24.05
C GLY A 42 0.78 7.88 -22.65
N CYS A 43 1.89 7.14 -22.54
CA CYS A 43 2.47 6.75 -21.24
C CYS A 43 2.89 7.98 -20.42
N ALA A 44 3.56 8.95 -21.04
CA ALA A 44 3.97 10.18 -20.38
C ALA A 44 2.77 11.03 -19.91
N ILE A 45 1.71 11.11 -20.73
CA ILE A 45 0.47 11.82 -20.37
C ILE A 45 -0.23 11.15 -19.19
N ALA A 46 -0.36 9.81 -19.21
CA ALA A 46 -0.97 9.06 -18.12
C ALA A 46 -0.18 9.23 -16.81
N ALA A 47 1.15 9.14 -16.86
CA ALA A 47 2.01 9.37 -15.70
C ALA A 47 1.91 10.81 -15.18
N GLY A 48 1.91 11.79 -16.10
CA GLY A 48 1.72 13.20 -15.76
C GLY A 48 0.37 13.49 -15.12
N PHE A 49 -0.71 12.88 -15.61
CA PHE A 49 -2.04 13.00 -15.01
C PHE A 49 -2.07 12.48 -13.57
N VAL A 50 -1.52 11.27 -13.34
CA VAL A 50 -1.42 10.70 -11.98
C VAL A 50 -0.56 11.59 -11.08
N LEU A 51 0.55 12.12 -11.58
CA LEU A 51 1.41 13.04 -10.84
C LEU A 51 0.67 14.32 -10.44
N VAL A 52 -0.05 14.95 -11.38
CA VAL A 52 -0.82 16.18 -11.12
C VAL A 52 -1.91 15.92 -10.08
N LEU A 53 -2.65 14.80 -10.18
CA LEU A 53 -3.65 14.45 -9.16
C LEU A 53 -3.04 14.28 -7.78
N ASN A 54 -1.90 13.59 -7.67
CA ASN A 54 -1.21 13.44 -6.39
C ASN A 54 -0.72 14.78 -5.83
N ILE A 55 -0.21 15.68 -6.68
CA ILE A 55 0.20 17.02 -6.27
C ILE A 55 -1.02 17.79 -5.74
N ILE A 56 -2.15 17.76 -6.46
CA ILE A 56 -3.39 18.42 -6.04
C ILE A 56 -3.85 17.88 -4.68
N ILE A 57 -3.85 16.56 -4.49
CA ILE A 57 -4.24 15.94 -3.21
C ILE A 57 -3.31 16.41 -2.08
N VAL A 58 -1.98 16.35 -2.28
CA VAL A 58 -1.02 16.77 -1.25
C VAL A 58 -1.18 18.25 -0.91
N ILE A 59 -1.34 19.13 -1.91
CA ILE A 59 -1.57 20.57 -1.68
C ILE A 59 -2.89 20.79 -0.94
N TRP A 60 -3.96 20.12 -1.36
CA TRP A 60 -5.28 20.23 -0.74
C TRP A 60 -5.26 19.79 0.73
N VAL A 61 -4.56 18.70 1.04
CA VAL A 61 -4.40 18.20 2.40
C VAL A 61 -3.55 19.16 3.24
N GLU A 62 -2.41 19.63 2.73
CA GLU A 62 -1.55 20.57 3.45
C GLU A 62 -2.29 21.88 3.74
N ALA A 63 -3.05 22.41 2.77
CA ALA A 63 -3.81 23.64 2.92
C ALA A 63 -4.93 23.56 3.96
N ARG A 64 -5.46 22.36 4.24
CA ARG A 64 -6.50 22.11 5.24
C ARG A 64 -5.96 21.74 6.61
N THR A 65 -4.66 21.51 6.74
CA THR A 65 -4.09 21.06 8.00
C THR A 65 -3.91 22.24 8.94
N THR A 66 -4.70 22.26 10.01
CA THR A 66 -4.50 23.19 11.13
C THR A 66 -3.25 22.76 11.89
N TYR A 67 -2.19 23.57 11.84
CA TYR A 67 -0.99 23.33 12.63
C TYR A 67 -1.34 23.39 14.12
N SER A 68 -1.07 22.33 14.88
CA SER A 68 -1.14 22.40 16.32
C SER A 68 -0.06 23.38 16.83
N HIS A 69 -0.44 24.28 17.72
CA HIS A 69 0.40 25.38 18.24
C HIS A 69 1.70 24.92 18.96
N LEU A 70 1.95 23.61 19.07
CA LEU A 70 3.07 23.00 19.78
C LEU A 70 4.11 22.40 18.83
N GLY A 71 4.59 23.17 17.84
CA GLY A 71 5.93 23.10 17.23
C GLY A 71 6.49 21.79 16.64
N LYS A 72 5.87 20.62 16.83
CA LYS A 72 6.29 19.34 16.25
C LYS A 72 5.55 19.17 14.93
N ARG A 73 6.30 19.20 13.84
CA ARG A 73 5.82 18.78 12.52
C ARG A 73 5.62 17.27 12.54
N ASP A 74 4.53 16.81 13.14
CA ASP A 74 4.12 15.43 12.93
C ASP A 74 3.84 15.26 11.44
N GLY A 75 4.47 14.27 10.81
CA GLY A 75 4.33 13.98 9.38
C GLY A 75 2.94 13.48 8.98
N LYS A 76 1.97 13.54 9.90
CA LYS A 76 0.59 13.09 9.76
C LYS A 76 -0.28 14.26 9.30
N ARG A 77 -1.15 14.00 8.33
CA ARG A 77 -2.14 14.96 7.83
C ARG A 77 -3.52 14.33 7.82
N THR A 78 -4.49 14.98 8.44
CA THR A 78 -5.86 14.45 8.56
C THR A 78 -6.61 14.60 7.25
N LEU A 79 -7.07 13.48 6.68
CA LEU A 79 -7.99 13.44 5.53
C LEU A 79 -9.45 13.44 5.96
N TYR A 80 -9.76 12.65 6.99
CA TYR A 80 -11.09 12.52 7.58
C TYR A 80 -10.93 12.23 9.07
N ASP A 81 -11.80 12.81 9.89
CA ASP A 81 -11.93 12.55 11.32
C ASP A 81 -13.41 12.44 11.64
N GLY A 82 -13.84 11.26 12.09
CA GLY A 82 -15.26 10.96 12.25
C GLY A 82 -15.49 9.51 12.66
N ASP A 83 -16.61 8.93 12.22
CA ASP A 83 -16.98 7.57 12.56
C ASP A 83 -16.09 6.52 11.85
N CYS A 84 -15.93 5.38 12.52
CA CYS A 84 -15.10 4.29 12.03
C CYS A 84 -15.67 3.56 10.80
N LYS A 85 -16.98 3.62 10.57
CA LYS A 85 -17.60 2.98 9.41
C LYS A 85 -17.24 3.74 8.13
N THR A 86 -17.50 5.03 8.08
CA THR A 86 -17.14 5.89 6.95
C THR A 86 -15.63 5.95 6.76
N THR A 87 -14.83 5.98 7.83
CA THR A 87 -13.37 5.90 7.72
C THR A 87 -12.92 4.62 6.99
N LYS A 88 -13.51 3.47 7.31
CA LYS A 88 -13.19 2.18 6.68
C LYS A 88 -13.60 2.14 5.21
N GLU A 89 -14.77 2.68 4.88
CA GLU A 89 -15.26 2.79 3.49
C GLU A 89 -14.35 3.70 2.66
N LEU A 90 -14.00 4.89 3.18
CA LEU A 90 -13.08 5.82 2.54
C LEU A 90 -11.68 5.23 2.36
N ASN A 91 -11.14 4.57 3.39
CA ASN A 91 -9.85 3.90 3.32
C ASN A 91 -9.82 2.87 2.18
N THR A 92 -10.87 2.05 2.08
CA THR A 92 -11.01 1.04 1.02
C THR A 92 -11.07 1.69 -0.37
N ALA A 93 -11.88 2.75 -0.53
CA ALA A 93 -12.00 3.46 -1.80
C ALA A 93 -10.67 4.12 -2.23
N VAL A 94 -9.95 4.74 -1.30
CA VAL A 94 -8.66 5.38 -1.58
C VAL A 94 -7.60 4.34 -1.96
N HIS A 95 -7.52 3.21 -1.27
CA HIS A 95 -6.57 2.14 -1.66
C HIS A 95 -6.90 1.52 -3.02
N LEU A 96 -8.18 1.43 -3.39
CA LEU A 96 -8.57 1.00 -4.73
C LEU A 96 -8.03 1.97 -5.79
N LEU A 97 -8.19 3.29 -5.59
CA LEU A 97 -7.64 4.30 -6.49
C LEU A 97 -6.11 4.26 -6.57
N ILE A 98 -5.43 4.12 -5.42
CA ILE A 98 -3.98 3.96 -5.36
C ILE A 98 -3.52 2.76 -6.20
N ASN A 99 -4.21 1.63 -6.10
CA ASN A 99 -3.87 0.42 -6.86
C ASN A 99 -4.12 0.60 -8.36
N ILE A 100 -5.20 1.28 -8.76
CA ILE A 100 -5.45 1.63 -10.17
C ILE A 100 -4.31 2.51 -10.70
N PHE A 101 -3.97 3.59 -10.00
CA PHE A 101 -2.90 4.49 -10.42
C PHE A 101 -1.54 3.82 -10.46
N SER A 102 -1.22 2.98 -9.48
CA SER A 102 0.02 2.23 -9.44
C SER A 102 0.11 1.26 -10.63
N THR A 103 -0.99 0.58 -10.97
CA THR A 103 -1.08 -0.32 -12.13
C THR A 103 -0.88 0.43 -13.45
N VAL A 104 -1.50 1.60 -13.61
CA VAL A 104 -1.31 2.46 -14.79
C VAL A 104 0.15 2.88 -14.93
N LEU A 105 0.78 3.34 -13.83
CA LEU A 105 2.18 3.74 -13.82
C LEU A 105 3.12 2.57 -14.12
N LEU A 106 2.82 1.38 -13.61
CA LEU A 106 3.59 0.16 -13.88
C LEU A 106 3.49 -0.22 -15.36
N GLY A 107 2.27 -0.28 -15.91
CA GLY A 107 2.04 -0.57 -17.33
C GLY A 107 2.74 0.42 -18.26
N ALA A 108 2.65 1.72 -17.96
CA ALA A 108 3.35 2.77 -18.69
C ALA A 108 4.88 2.60 -18.61
N SER A 109 5.40 2.28 -17.42
CA SER A 109 6.84 2.02 -17.21
C SER A 109 7.30 0.81 -18.02
N ASN A 110 6.53 -0.28 -18.00
CA ASN A 110 6.83 -1.50 -18.74
C ASN A 110 6.85 -1.25 -20.26
N TYR A 111 5.87 -0.53 -20.79
CA TYR A 111 5.84 -0.17 -22.22
C TYR A 111 7.07 0.67 -22.64
N CYS A 112 7.42 1.69 -21.87
CA CYS A 112 8.62 2.50 -22.14
C CYS A 112 9.92 1.68 -21.98
N MET A 113 10.00 0.79 -20.98
CA MET A 113 11.11 -0.14 -20.80
C MET A 113 11.26 -1.08 -22.00
N GLN A 114 10.17 -1.61 -22.55
CA GLN A 114 10.20 -2.40 -23.77
C GLN A 114 10.78 -1.60 -24.94
N CYS A 115 10.37 -0.34 -25.09
CA CYS A 115 10.93 0.56 -26.10
C CYS A 115 12.44 0.75 -25.96
N MET A 116 12.93 0.88 -24.72
CA MET A 116 14.37 1.06 -24.46
C MET A 116 15.19 -0.22 -24.63
N SER A 117 14.60 -1.40 -24.41
CA SER A 117 15.28 -2.70 -24.54
C SER A 117 15.25 -3.30 -25.96
N ALA A 118 14.40 -2.79 -26.85
CA ALA A 118 14.23 -3.30 -28.20
C ALA A 118 15.37 -2.86 -29.14
N PRO A 119 16.10 -3.78 -29.79
CA PRO A 119 17.29 -3.44 -30.57
C PRO A 119 16.93 -2.71 -31.87
N THR A 120 17.84 -1.88 -32.36
CA THR A 120 17.77 -1.26 -33.69
C THR A 120 18.35 -2.19 -34.75
N ARG A 121 18.03 -1.93 -36.03
CA ARG A 121 18.55 -2.75 -37.15
C ARG A 121 20.09 -2.82 -37.15
N SER A 122 20.76 -1.71 -36.89
CA SER A 122 22.23 -1.64 -36.79
C SER A 122 22.80 -2.42 -35.61
N GLU A 123 22.11 -2.42 -34.46
CA GLU A 123 22.54 -3.22 -33.29
C GLU A 123 22.39 -4.72 -33.56
N VAL A 124 21.34 -5.11 -34.31
CA VAL A 124 21.15 -6.50 -34.78
C VAL A 124 22.26 -6.89 -35.75
N ASP A 125 22.56 -6.06 -36.75
CA ASP A 125 23.64 -6.31 -37.73
C ASP A 125 25.00 -6.48 -37.02
N LEU A 126 25.30 -5.60 -36.06
CA LEU A 126 26.52 -5.69 -35.27
C LEU A 126 26.58 -6.99 -34.47
N ALA A 127 25.48 -7.38 -33.82
CA ALA A 127 25.42 -8.63 -33.08
C ALA A 127 25.65 -9.84 -34.00
N HIS A 128 25.00 -9.88 -35.16
CA HIS A 128 25.15 -10.99 -36.10
C HIS A 128 26.55 -11.06 -36.71
N SER A 129 27.21 -9.92 -36.96
CA SER A 129 28.62 -9.88 -37.41
C SER A 129 29.59 -10.52 -36.41
N GLN A 130 29.25 -10.47 -35.11
CA GLN A 130 30.02 -11.09 -34.03
C GLN A 130 29.53 -12.51 -33.71
N SER A 131 28.70 -13.08 -34.58
CA SER A 131 28.02 -14.34 -34.36
C SER A 131 27.28 -14.38 -33.00
N ARG A 132 26.47 -13.36 -32.73
CA ARG A 132 25.61 -13.24 -31.54
C ARG A 132 24.19 -12.90 -31.97
N TRP A 133 23.20 -13.20 -31.12
CA TRP A 133 21.78 -12.92 -31.40
C TRP A 133 21.13 -12.10 -30.29
N VAL A 134 20.18 -11.26 -30.68
CA VAL A 134 19.37 -10.41 -29.79
C VAL A 134 17.90 -10.80 -29.87
N ASP A 135 17.14 -10.55 -28.80
CA ASP A 135 15.71 -10.83 -28.80
C ASP A 135 14.96 -9.66 -29.48
N ILE A 136 13.94 -9.96 -30.29
CA ILE A 136 13.07 -8.94 -30.91
C ILE A 136 11.62 -9.28 -30.57
N GLY A 137 10.77 -8.28 -30.35
CA GLY A 137 9.35 -8.51 -30.08
C GLY A 137 9.01 -8.92 -28.65
N VAL A 138 9.98 -8.92 -27.74
CA VAL A 138 9.79 -9.34 -26.34
C VAL A 138 10.58 -8.47 -25.37
N PRO A 139 10.13 -8.30 -24.11
CA PRO A 139 10.92 -7.68 -23.07
C PRO A 139 12.18 -8.53 -22.80
N SER A 140 13.37 -7.95 -22.98
CA SER A 140 14.62 -8.68 -22.79
C SER A 140 15.69 -7.84 -22.07
N ILE A 141 15.94 -8.19 -20.81
CA ILE A 141 17.04 -7.62 -20.01
C ILE A 141 18.40 -7.96 -20.65
N ARG A 142 18.49 -9.08 -21.38
CA ARG A 142 19.72 -9.47 -22.09
C ARG A 142 20.08 -8.45 -23.18
N ASN A 143 19.08 -7.88 -23.85
CA ASN A 143 19.31 -6.87 -24.87
C ASN A 143 19.99 -5.62 -24.30
N LEU A 144 19.83 -5.33 -23.00
CA LEU A 144 20.46 -4.17 -22.36
C LEU A 144 21.99 -4.17 -22.43
N LYS A 145 22.61 -5.34 -22.67
CA LYS A 145 24.06 -5.45 -22.90
C LYS A 145 24.51 -4.93 -24.28
N TYR A 146 23.58 -4.80 -25.22
CA TYR A 146 23.86 -4.47 -26.62
C TYR A 146 23.36 -3.09 -27.02
N VAL A 147 22.57 -2.42 -26.16
CA VAL A 147 22.00 -1.10 -26.42
C VAL A 147 22.88 0.01 -25.84
N SER A 148 22.64 1.26 -26.29
CA SER A 148 23.39 2.42 -25.80
C SER A 148 23.26 2.64 -24.29
N ARG A 149 24.29 3.24 -23.67
CA ARG A 149 24.32 3.55 -22.22
C ARG A 149 23.14 4.41 -21.78
N THR A 150 22.72 5.36 -22.61
CA THR A 150 21.54 6.18 -22.35
C THR A 150 20.29 5.33 -22.18
N ARG A 151 20.06 4.35 -23.06
CA ARG A 151 18.90 3.45 -23.00
C ARG A 151 18.95 2.55 -21.78
N LEU A 152 20.14 2.06 -21.41
CA LEU A 152 20.34 1.31 -20.17
C LEU A 152 19.95 2.16 -18.94
N VAL A 153 20.42 3.40 -18.85
CA VAL A 153 20.10 4.29 -17.72
C VAL A 153 18.60 4.58 -17.65
N LEU A 154 17.96 4.93 -18.77
CA LEU A 154 16.52 5.21 -18.80
C LEU A 154 15.70 3.97 -18.39
N TRP A 155 16.08 2.79 -18.89
CA TRP A 155 15.46 1.53 -18.50
C TRP A 155 15.63 1.25 -17.00
N SER A 156 16.84 1.44 -16.46
CA SER A 156 17.12 1.24 -15.04
C SER A 156 16.35 2.23 -14.15
N LEU A 157 16.24 3.50 -14.53
CA LEU A 157 15.46 4.49 -13.78
C LEU A 157 13.98 4.10 -13.71
N LEU A 158 13.39 3.63 -14.81
CA LEU A 158 12.00 3.16 -14.84
C LEU A 158 11.81 1.88 -14.01
N GLY A 159 12.72 0.91 -14.13
CA GLY A 159 12.62 -0.36 -13.41
C GLY A 159 12.80 -0.20 -11.90
N LEU A 160 13.90 0.44 -11.47
CA LEU A 160 14.23 0.60 -10.05
C LEU A 160 13.21 1.46 -9.30
N SER A 161 12.55 2.39 -9.98
CA SER A 161 11.52 3.23 -9.37
C SER A 161 10.14 2.58 -9.28
N SER A 162 9.90 1.43 -9.94
CA SER A 162 8.56 0.82 -10.00
C SER A 162 8.17 0.05 -8.73
N ILE A 163 9.10 -0.73 -8.17
CA ILE A 163 8.84 -1.52 -6.95
C ILE A 163 8.64 -0.62 -5.72
N PRO A 164 9.53 0.35 -5.42
CA PRO A 164 9.37 1.20 -4.24
C PRO A 164 8.10 2.06 -4.30
N LEU A 165 7.69 2.49 -5.51
CA LEU A 165 6.47 3.27 -5.67
C LEU A 165 5.26 2.51 -5.18
N HIS A 166 5.06 1.24 -5.56
CA HIS A 166 3.92 0.46 -5.08
C HIS A 166 3.88 0.33 -3.55
N ILE A 167 5.03 0.11 -2.92
CA ILE A 167 5.14 -0.08 -1.47
C ILE A 167 4.82 1.23 -0.73
N PHE A 168 5.48 2.33 -1.10
CA PHE A 168 5.28 3.62 -0.45
C PHE A 168 3.91 4.21 -0.75
N TYR A 169 3.36 3.96 -1.93
CA TYR A 169 2.05 4.48 -2.32
C TYR A 169 0.92 3.79 -1.55
N ASN A 170 1.02 2.47 -1.33
CA ASN A 170 0.07 1.77 -0.46
C ASN A 170 0.18 2.15 1.02
N SER A 171 1.34 2.67 1.45
CA SER A 171 1.57 3.07 2.83
C SER A 171 1.32 4.55 3.08
N THR A 172 1.00 5.34 2.05
CA THR A 172 0.89 6.79 2.17
C THR A 172 -0.36 7.20 2.93
N VAL A 173 -1.45 6.45 2.77
CA VAL A 173 -2.72 6.65 3.44
C VAL A 173 -2.93 5.51 4.42
N PHE A 174 -3.34 5.85 5.64
CA PHE A 174 -3.58 4.90 6.71
C PHE A 174 -4.71 5.38 7.62
N SER A 175 -5.44 4.44 8.22
CA SER A 175 -6.41 4.74 9.27
C SER A 175 -5.78 4.59 10.66
N SER A 176 -6.20 5.41 11.60
CA SER A 176 -5.89 5.29 13.01
C SER A 176 -7.16 5.38 13.83
N LEU A 177 -7.21 4.61 14.93
CA LEU A 177 -8.31 4.64 15.90
C LEU A 177 -7.99 5.67 16.99
N GLY A 178 -8.95 6.51 17.34
CA GLY A 178 -8.87 7.46 18.44
C GLY A 178 -8.99 6.73 19.77
N ALA A 179 -8.09 7.03 20.69
CA ALA A 179 -8.16 6.57 22.07
C ALA A 179 -8.42 7.78 22.99
N HIS A 180 -9.20 7.56 24.03
CA HIS A 180 -9.64 8.57 24.98
C HIS A 180 -8.96 8.37 26.33
N THR A 181 -8.46 9.45 26.91
CA THR A 181 -8.20 9.49 28.35
C THR A 181 -9.54 9.60 29.06
N TYR A 182 -9.62 9.03 30.26
CA TYR A 182 -10.83 9.04 31.06
C TYR A 182 -10.49 9.29 32.52
N ASP A 183 -11.51 9.67 33.28
CA ASP A 183 -11.43 9.91 34.72
C ASP A 183 -12.21 8.83 35.48
N VAL A 184 -11.78 8.54 36.72
CA VAL A 184 -12.41 7.58 37.62
C VAL A 184 -12.98 8.33 38.81
N PHE A 185 -14.30 8.24 38.97
CA PHE A 185 -15.06 8.83 40.07
C PHE A 185 -15.60 7.73 40.99
N SER A 186 -15.87 8.06 42.25
CA SER A 186 -16.63 7.24 43.18
C SER A 186 -17.94 7.91 43.51
N VAL A 187 -19.05 7.18 43.60
CA VAL A 187 -20.39 7.77 43.77
C VAL A 187 -21.23 7.04 44.82
N SER A 188 -22.17 7.77 45.42
CA SER A 188 -23.20 7.21 46.27
C SER A 188 -24.29 6.54 45.43
N ARG A 189 -25.05 5.62 46.03
CA ARG A 189 -26.20 5.00 45.36
C ARG A 189 -27.27 6.03 44.91
N PRO A 190 -27.64 7.03 45.73
CA PRO A 190 -28.58 8.07 45.30
C PRO A 190 -28.15 8.81 44.01
N PHE A 191 -26.86 9.11 43.88
CA PHE A 191 -26.33 9.71 42.65
C PHE A 191 -26.41 8.73 41.47
N ALA A 192 -26.13 7.44 41.70
CA ALA A 192 -26.19 6.45 40.65
C ALA A 192 -27.62 6.22 40.12
N ASP A 193 -28.61 6.32 41.00
CA ASP A 193 -30.03 6.20 40.64
C ASP A 193 -30.54 7.45 39.89
N ASN A 194 -30.05 8.64 40.27
CA ASN A 194 -30.43 9.88 39.62
C ASN A 194 -29.23 10.84 39.47
N PRO A 195 -28.43 10.69 38.38
CA PRO A 195 -27.25 11.52 38.11
C PRO A 195 -27.69 12.93 37.68
N THR A 196 -28.11 13.75 38.63
CA THR A 196 -28.53 15.14 38.40
C THR A 196 -27.52 16.11 39.03
N ALA A 197 -27.18 17.15 38.26
CA ALA A 197 -25.98 17.98 38.41
C ALA A 197 -25.95 18.95 39.61
N LYS A 198 -26.73 18.74 40.67
CA LYS A 198 -26.62 19.55 41.89
C LYS A 198 -25.85 18.77 42.94
N VAL A 199 -24.54 18.77 42.77
CA VAL A 199 -23.62 18.09 43.65
C VAL A 199 -22.77 19.22 44.25
N ASP A 200 -22.86 19.48 45.55
CA ASP A 200 -22.18 20.60 46.23
C ASP A 200 -20.64 20.48 46.13
N THR A 201 -19.99 21.49 45.54
CA THR A 201 -18.53 21.81 45.53
C THR A 201 -17.59 20.76 46.16
N PHE A 202 -16.86 20.03 45.33
CA PHE A 202 -15.94 18.95 45.76
C PHE A 202 -14.48 19.39 45.82
N THR A 203 -13.78 18.93 46.86
CA THR A 203 -12.31 18.87 46.88
C THR A 203 -11.87 17.41 46.75
N GLY A 204 -11.39 17.02 45.58
CA GLY A 204 -10.67 15.76 45.37
C GLY A 204 -9.15 15.97 45.46
N TYR A 205 -8.41 14.93 45.85
CA TYR A 205 -6.95 14.94 45.77
C TYR A 205 -6.50 14.38 44.42
N LEU A 206 -5.82 15.21 43.61
CA LEU A 206 -5.19 14.79 42.37
C LEU A 206 -3.89 14.05 42.68
N HIS A 207 -3.72 12.83 42.19
CA HIS A 207 -2.41 12.17 42.25
C HIS A 207 -1.47 12.85 41.26
N GLY A 208 -0.50 13.61 41.76
CA GLY A 208 0.57 14.23 40.95
C GLY A 208 0.34 15.69 40.54
N ASP A 209 -0.68 16.38 41.04
CA ASP A 209 -0.91 17.80 40.76
C ASP A 209 -1.00 18.59 42.07
N ASN A 210 -0.32 19.74 42.18
CA ASN A 210 -0.31 20.58 43.39
C ASN A 210 -1.59 21.43 43.56
N GLY A 211 -2.65 21.13 42.79
CA GLY A 211 -3.90 21.89 42.76
C GLY A 211 -5.13 21.06 43.13
N THR A 212 -6.14 21.71 43.68
CA THR A 212 -7.49 21.17 43.87
C THR A 212 -8.36 21.58 42.68
N VAL A 213 -8.77 20.63 41.83
CA VAL A 213 -9.75 20.90 40.76
C VAL A 213 -11.15 20.58 41.30
N SER A 214 -12.12 21.47 41.06
CA SER A 214 -13.51 21.25 41.46
C SER A 214 -14.09 20.05 40.73
N GLY A 215 -14.69 19.12 41.46
CA GLY A 215 -15.37 17.94 40.88
C GLY A 215 -16.53 18.32 39.96
N GLU A 216 -17.20 19.45 40.19
CA GLU A 216 -18.27 19.96 39.33
C GLU A 216 -17.75 20.27 37.92
N ALA A 217 -16.60 20.94 37.82
CA ALA A 217 -15.99 21.29 36.54
C ALA A 217 -15.54 20.05 35.73
N LEU A 218 -15.20 18.96 36.41
CA LEU A 218 -14.90 17.68 35.77
C LEU A 218 -16.18 16.95 35.34
N LEU A 219 -17.22 16.98 36.17
CA LEU A 219 -18.53 16.41 35.84
C LEU A 219 -19.19 17.09 34.64
N GLU A 220 -18.98 18.39 34.44
CA GLU A 220 -19.44 19.11 33.25
C GLU A 220 -18.85 18.56 31.93
N THR A 221 -17.69 17.89 31.99
CA THR A 221 -17.06 17.29 30.81
C THR A 221 -17.66 15.93 30.42
N VAL A 222 -18.47 15.33 31.30
CA VAL A 222 -19.03 13.99 31.12
C VAL A 222 -20.47 14.07 30.63
N ASN A 223 -20.82 13.25 29.63
CA ASN A 223 -22.20 13.13 29.17
C ASN A 223 -22.99 12.18 30.08
N LEU A 224 -23.54 12.71 31.17
CA LEU A 224 -24.33 11.95 32.15
C LEU A 224 -25.55 11.21 31.55
N ARG A 225 -26.03 11.60 30.37
CA ARG A 225 -27.14 10.92 29.68
C ARG A 225 -26.72 9.62 28.98
N ASN A 226 -25.43 9.38 28.79
CA ASN A 226 -24.90 8.22 28.07
C ASN A 226 -24.20 7.22 28.99
N LEU A 227 -24.62 7.18 30.27
CA LEU A 227 -24.12 6.25 31.27
C LEU A 227 -24.82 4.90 31.12
N GLU A 228 -24.03 3.83 31.12
CA GLU A 228 -24.47 2.44 31.16
C GLU A 228 -24.12 1.85 32.53
N VAL A 229 -25.12 1.26 33.19
CA VAL A 229 -24.91 0.48 34.41
C VAL A 229 -24.25 -0.84 34.03
N LEU A 230 -23.11 -1.14 34.63
CA LEU A 230 -22.38 -2.40 34.49
C LEU A 230 -22.22 -3.07 35.85
N GLY A 231 -22.32 -4.39 35.90
CA GLY A 231 -21.91 -5.17 37.08
C GLY A 231 -20.40 -5.04 37.35
N GLY A 232 -19.94 -5.38 38.55
CA GLY A 232 -18.52 -5.27 38.90
C GLY A 232 -17.56 -6.00 37.92
N SER A 233 -17.89 -7.25 37.56
CA SER A 233 -17.10 -8.04 36.60
C SER A 233 -17.11 -7.46 35.18
N GLU A 234 -18.28 -6.99 34.72
CA GLU A 234 -18.43 -6.32 33.42
C GLU A 234 -17.65 -5.00 33.38
N CYS A 235 -17.65 -4.27 34.49
CA CYS A 235 -16.92 -3.02 34.67
C CYS A 235 -15.42 -3.23 34.52
N ILE A 236 -14.87 -4.23 35.21
CA ILE A 236 -13.46 -4.63 35.15
C ILE A 236 -13.10 -4.98 33.72
N THR A 237 -13.88 -5.84 33.08
CA THR A 237 -13.62 -6.30 31.69
C THR A 237 -13.69 -5.15 30.68
N ALA A 238 -14.63 -4.23 30.87
CA ALA A 238 -14.82 -3.05 30.04
C ALA A 238 -13.64 -2.08 30.10
N TYR A 239 -13.06 -1.86 31.29
CA TYR A 239 -12.00 -0.87 31.50
C TYR A 239 -10.58 -1.45 31.52
N ALA A 240 -10.42 -2.77 31.64
CA ALA A 240 -9.15 -3.48 31.52
C ALA A 240 -8.65 -3.57 30.07
N GLN A 241 -8.57 -2.43 29.38
CA GLN A 241 -8.11 -2.29 28.01
C GLN A 241 -6.94 -1.32 27.97
N THR A 242 -5.90 -1.64 27.18
CA THR A 242 -4.75 -0.75 27.02
C THR A 242 -5.14 0.60 26.41
N TYR A 243 -6.08 0.61 25.48
CA TYR A 243 -6.59 1.84 24.87
C TYR A 243 -8.11 1.88 24.95
N GLN A 244 -8.65 2.90 25.60
CA GLN A 244 -10.09 3.11 25.67
C GLN A 244 -10.59 3.80 24.41
N THR A 245 -11.39 3.10 23.60
CA THR A 245 -11.90 3.60 22.32
C THR A 245 -13.43 3.75 22.32
N LYS A 246 -14.11 3.00 23.19
CA LYS A 246 -15.58 2.92 23.27
C LYS A 246 -16.16 3.49 24.56
N ARG A 247 -15.30 3.80 25.53
CA ARG A 247 -15.72 4.18 26.89
C ARG A 247 -14.96 5.42 27.34
N GLY A 248 -15.68 6.27 28.05
CA GLY A 248 -15.19 7.50 28.65
C GLY A 248 -15.02 7.36 30.15
N SER A 249 -15.32 8.44 30.88
CA SER A 249 -15.20 8.47 32.32
C SER A 249 -16.11 7.44 33.00
N ILE A 250 -15.71 6.98 34.18
CA ILE A 250 -16.37 5.91 34.93
C ILE A 250 -16.72 6.37 36.35
N PHE A 251 -17.88 5.94 36.84
CA PHE A 251 -18.35 6.19 38.20
C PHE A 251 -18.53 4.88 38.94
N LEU A 252 -17.73 4.65 39.97
CA LEU A 252 -17.79 3.45 40.80
C LEU A 252 -18.84 3.63 41.89
N VAL A 253 -19.87 2.80 41.90
CA VAL A 253 -21.00 2.89 42.85
C VAL A 253 -20.67 2.13 44.12
N ARG A 254 -20.62 2.85 45.25
CA ARG A 254 -20.24 2.28 46.55
C ARG A 254 -21.27 1.26 47.05
N SER A 255 -20.79 0.12 47.56
CA SER A 255 -21.62 -0.90 48.19
C SER A 255 -22.25 -0.40 49.48
N ASN A 256 -21.52 0.30 50.34
CA ASN A 256 -22.00 0.77 51.64
C ASN A 256 -21.90 2.29 51.77
N THR A 257 -23.04 2.97 51.96
CA THR A 257 -23.09 4.42 52.26
C THR A 257 -22.64 4.75 53.69
N ASN A 258 -22.58 3.75 54.57
CA ASN A 258 -22.40 3.94 56.01
C ASN A 258 -21.00 3.54 56.51
N GLN A 259 -20.09 3.14 55.61
CA GLN A 259 -18.71 2.90 56.01
C GLN A 259 -17.98 4.23 56.18
N HIS A 260 -17.97 4.72 57.42
CA HIS A 260 -16.95 5.64 57.90
C HIS A 260 -15.60 4.93 57.88
N ALA A 261 -14.90 4.91 56.74
CA ALA A 261 -13.56 4.39 56.66
C ALA A 261 -12.53 5.48 56.98
N GLY A 262 -12.18 5.60 58.26
CA GLY A 262 -10.83 5.95 58.73
C GLY A 262 -10.11 7.13 58.06
N ARG A 263 -10.67 8.35 58.15
CA ARG A 263 -9.95 9.65 58.23
C ARG A 263 -10.97 10.78 58.08
N GLY A 264 -11.73 11.13 59.13
CA GLY A 264 -12.34 12.45 59.38
C GLY A 264 -13.04 13.29 58.28
N TYR A 265 -13.28 12.80 57.07
CA TYR A 265 -13.89 13.55 55.96
C TYR A 265 -15.32 13.07 55.74
N ASN A 266 -16.28 14.01 55.69
CA ASN A 266 -17.63 13.74 55.20
C ASN A 266 -17.51 13.41 53.71
N PHE A 267 -17.83 12.18 53.33
CA PHE A 267 -17.80 11.80 51.93
C PHE A 267 -18.96 12.47 51.20
N SER A 268 -18.59 13.16 50.14
CA SER A 268 -19.49 13.78 49.20
C SER A 268 -20.25 12.72 48.36
N GLU A 269 -21.38 13.09 47.75
CA GLU A 269 -22.16 12.16 46.91
C GLU A 269 -21.34 11.64 45.72
N VAL A 270 -20.43 12.47 45.21
CA VAL A 270 -19.44 12.13 44.18
C VAL A 270 -18.04 12.43 44.71
N GLY A 271 -17.11 11.49 44.55
CA GLY A 271 -15.71 11.56 44.88
C GLY A 271 -14.84 11.29 43.65
N PHE A 272 -13.54 11.58 43.78
CA PHE A 272 -12.58 11.50 42.68
C PHE A 272 -11.43 10.54 43.03
N GLU A 273 -11.16 9.56 42.16
CA GLU A 273 -10.19 8.49 42.42
C GLU A 273 -8.95 8.53 41.51
N ALA A 274 -9.12 8.89 40.23
CA ALA A 274 -8.02 9.02 39.26
C ALA A 274 -8.34 9.96 38.09
N ARG A 275 -7.34 10.73 37.62
CA ARG A 275 -7.47 11.67 36.49
C ARG A 275 -6.62 11.29 35.31
N ASN A 276 -7.11 11.63 34.11
CA ASN A 276 -6.36 11.58 32.86
C ASN A 276 -5.61 10.26 32.76
N VAL A 277 -6.33 9.16 33.02
CA VAL A 277 -5.73 7.83 33.08
C VAL A 277 -4.94 7.66 31.78
N PRO A 278 -3.59 7.55 31.87
CA PRO A 278 -2.72 7.89 30.76
C PRO A 278 -2.89 6.88 29.64
N LEU A 279 -2.89 7.34 28.38
CA LEU A 279 -2.98 6.45 27.22
C LEU A 279 -1.74 5.54 27.09
N ASN A 280 -0.59 6.04 27.53
CA ASN A 280 0.68 5.33 27.56
C ASN A 280 1.30 5.53 28.93
N GLY A 281 1.69 4.43 29.60
CA GLY A 281 2.46 4.48 30.82
C GLY A 281 3.77 5.22 30.58
N ILE A 282 3.86 6.45 31.08
CA ILE A 282 5.16 6.97 31.48
C ILE A 282 5.48 6.14 32.73
N ASP A 283 6.55 5.34 32.67
CA ASP A 283 7.05 4.49 33.77
C ASP A 283 6.32 3.15 34.03
N ASP A 284 6.25 2.25 33.03
CA ASP A 284 5.80 0.84 33.18
C ASP A 284 4.35 0.59 33.64
N PHE A 285 3.54 1.63 33.80
CA PHE A 285 2.17 1.49 34.31
C PHE A 285 1.11 1.34 33.21
N ALA A 286 0.31 0.27 33.25
CA ALA A 286 -0.79 0.07 32.31
C ALA A 286 -1.96 1.05 32.55
N PRO A 287 -2.69 1.51 31.51
CA PRO A 287 -3.81 2.47 31.63
C PRO A 287 -5.04 1.98 32.42
N TYR A 288 -4.98 0.80 33.03
CA TYR A 288 -6.08 0.19 33.78
C TYR A 288 -5.61 -0.35 35.13
N GLU A 289 -4.39 -0.02 35.56
CA GLU A 289 -3.84 -0.54 36.82
C GLU A 289 -4.58 -0.10 38.07
N TRP A 290 -5.32 1.01 37.99
CA TRP A 290 -6.18 1.44 39.08
C TRP A 290 -7.17 0.32 39.50
N ILE A 291 -7.55 -0.58 38.57
CA ILE A 291 -8.39 -1.75 38.84
C ILE A 291 -7.72 -2.73 39.82
N CYS A 292 -6.39 -2.87 39.77
CA CYS A 292 -5.61 -3.86 40.53
C CYS A 292 -4.81 -3.27 41.68
N ARG A 293 -5.02 -1.99 42.04
CA ARG A 293 -4.31 -1.32 43.14
C ARG A 293 -4.41 -2.07 44.46
N LYS A 294 -5.54 -2.73 44.71
CA LYS A 294 -5.74 -3.71 45.77
C LYS A 294 -6.50 -4.89 45.21
N VAL A 295 -5.87 -6.06 45.24
CA VAL A 295 -6.48 -7.33 44.85
C VAL A 295 -6.84 -8.14 46.10
N PRO A 296 -7.94 -8.89 46.08
CA PRO A 296 -8.30 -9.79 47.18
C PRO A 296 -7.22 -10.84 47.40
N ALA A 297 -7.04 -11.28 48.64
CA ALA A 297 -6.04 -12.30 49.00
C ALA A 297 -6.23 -13.61 48.18
N GLN A 298 -7.47 -13.91 47.80
CA GLN A 298 -7.85 -15.03 46.94
C GLN A 298 -7.32 -14.93 45.50
N CYS A 299 -7.01 -13.73 45.00
CA CYS A 299 -6.36 -13.52 43.71
C CYS A 299 -4.82 -13.49 43.79
N GLY A 300 -4.25 -13.53 45.00
CA GLY A 300 -2.80 -13.53 45.24
C GLY A 300 -2.34 -12.37 46.11
N THR A 301 -1.03 -12.09 46.05
CA THR A 301 -0.45 -10.97 46.81
C THR A 301 -0.65 -9.66 46.05
N THR A 302 -1.07 -8.61 46.76
CA THR A 302 -1.28 -7.27 46.17
C THR A 302 -0.02 -6.77 45.47
N PRO A 303 -0.10 -6.39 44.19
CA PRO A 303 1.06 -5.84 43.49
C PRO A 303 1.49 -4.54 44.16
N GLN A 304 2.80 -4.38 44.41
CA GLN A 304 3.34 -3.09 44.83
C GLN A 304 3.16 -2.11 43.66
N PHE A 305 2.26 -1.14 43.82
CA PHE A 305 1.94 -0.09 42.84
C PHE A 305 1.23 -0.57 41.57
N GLY A 306 0.43 -1.65 41.59
CA GLY A 306 -0.45 -2.00 40.46
C GLY A 306 0.22 -2.68 39.26
N ARG A 307 1.54 -2.94 39.32
CA ARG A 307 2.26 -3.67 38.25
C ARG A 307 1.71 -5.07 37.99
N ASN A 308 1.74 -5.50 36.72
CA ASN A 308 1.20 -6.78 36.24
C ASN A 308 -0.31 -6.96 36.50
N CYS A 309 -1.08 -5.87 36.43
CA CYS A 309 -2.53 -5.90 36.61
C CYS A 309 -3.21 -6.91 35.66
N ASP A 310 -2.69 -7.07 34.44
CA ASP A 310 -3.11 -8.07 33.46
C ASP A 310 -3.18 -9.51 34.02
N THR A 311 -2.27 -9.89 34.92
CA THR A 311 -2.29 -11.22 35.54
C THR A 311 -3.43 -11.42 36.54
N PHE A 312 -3.94 -10.33 37.13
CA PHE A 312 -5.00 -10.36 38.13
C PHE A 312 -6.39 -10.14 37.56
N ILE A 313 -6.51 -9.53 36.36
CA ILE A 313 -7.79 -9.27 35.69
C ILE A 313 -8.70 -10.51 35.61
N PRO A 314 -8.22 -11.70 35.18
CA PRO A 314 -9.09 -12.88 35.09
C PRO A 314 -9.68 -13.31 36.43
N CYS A 315 -8.93 -13.12 37.53
CA CYS A 315 -9.45 -13.38 38.86
C CYS A 315 -10.47 -12.31 39.26
N LEU A 316 -10.13 -11.03 39.15
CA LEU A 316 -11.00 -9.92 39.55
C LEU A 316 -12.33 -9.89 38.77
N ALA A 317 -12.35 -10.36 37.52
CA ALA A 317 -13.54 -10.41 36.70
C ALA A 317 -14.55 -11.52 37.08
N ILE A 318 -14.28 -12.31 38.12
CA ILE A 318 -15.22 -13.33 38.62
C ILE A 318 -16.34 -12.64 39.43
N GLU A 319 -17.58 -13.02 39.15
CA GLU A 319 -18.75 -12.54 39.88
C GLU A 319 -18.65 -12.95 41.37
N HIS A 320 -19.02 -12.04 42.29
CA HIS A 320 -18.96 -12.20 43.76
C HIS A 320 -17.58 -12.03 44.42
N ILE A 321 -16.57 -11.49 43.73
CA ILE A 321 -15.31 -11.10 44.36
C ILE A 321 -15.39 -9.68 44.90
N ASP A 322 -14.92 -9.49 46.15
CA ASP A 322 -14.82 -8.18 46.82
C ASP A 322 -13.79 -7.29 46.10
N TRP A 323 -14.25 -6.53 45.11
CA TRP A 323 -13.40 -5.65 44.32
C TRP A 323 -13.23 -4.29 45.00
N GLU A 324 -12.00 -4.00 45.46
CA GLU A 324 -11.68 -2.80 46.24
C GLU A 324 -10.50 -1.97 45.71
N PRO A 325 -10.52 -1.49 44.46
CA PRO A 325 -9.39 -0.85 43.79
C PRO A 325 -8.79 0.33 44.58
N PHE A 326 -9.61 1.06 45.35
CA PHE A 326 -9.17 2.21 46.16
C PHE A 326 -9.34 1.97 47.67
N GLY A 327 -9.39 0.70 48.10
CA GLY A 327 -9.67 0.33 49.49
C GLY A 327 -11.12 0.59 49.93
N GLN A 328 -12.03 0.65 48.95
CA GLN A 328 -13.47 0.81 49.13
C GLN A 328 -14.18 -0.24 48.28
N GLU A 329 -15.28 -0.80 48.79
CA GLU A 329 -16.07 -1.82 48.10
C GLU A 329 -17.05 -1.17 47.11
N TYR A 330 -17.02 -1.63 45.86
CA TYR A 330 -17.90 -1.16 44.79
C TYR A 330 -18.75 -2.30 44.23
N ALA A 331 -20.06 -2.10 44.17
CA ALA A 331 -21.00 -3.13 43.70
C ALA A 331 -21.17 -3.12 42.17
N SER A 332 -21.16 -1.92 41.59
CA SER A 332 -21.41 -1.68 40.16
C SER A 332 -20.69 -0.42 39.71
N CYS A 333 -20.68 -0.16 38.41
CA CYS A 333 -20.21 1.11 37.89
C CYS A 333 -21.13 1.67 36.80
N LEU A 334 -21.11 3.00 36.67
CA LEU A 334 -21.70 3.70 35.55
C LEU A 334 -20.58 4.04 34.58
N SER A 335 -20.62 3.44 33.40
CA SER A 335 -19.64 3.68 32.35
C SER A 335 -20.21 4.64 31.32
N GLU A 336 -19.49 5.73 31.03
CA GLU A 336 -19.82 6.59 29.91
C GLU A 336 -19.54 5.88 28.58
N LYS A 337 -20.56 5.73 27.75
CA LYS A 337 -20.38 5.26 26.37
C LYS A 337 -19.84 6.40 25.52
N ILE A 338 -18.77 6.13 24.78
CA ILE A 338 -18.20 7.05 23.80
C ILE A 338 -18.33 6.42 22.40
N THR A 339 -18.62 7.26 21.41
CA THR A 339 -18.60 6.85 20.02
C THR A 339 -17.17 6.74 19.52
N GLU A 340 -16.80 5.59 18.96
CA GLU A 340 -15.47 5.38 18.40
C GLU A 340 -15.19 6.41 17.31
N LYS A 341 -14.13 7.18 17.50
CA LYS A 341 -13.61 8.09 16.47
C LYS A 341 -12.45 7.42 15.75
N CYS A 342 -12.52 7.46 14.43
CA CYS A 342 -11.45 7.02 13.56
C CYS A 342 -11.01 8.18 12.68
N GLN A 343 -9.73 8.12 12.33
CA GLN A 343 -9.10 9.15 11.52
C GLN A 343 -8.45 8.49 10.31
N LEU A 344 -8.77 8.99 9.11
CA LEU A 344 -8.02 8.69 7.90
C LEU A 344 -6.91 9.73 7.77
N SER A 345 -5.67 9.27 7.58
CA SER A 345 -4.50 10.13 7.58
C SER A 345 -3.59 9.88 6.38
N LEU A 346 -2.92 10.93 5.94
CA LEU A 346 -1.87 10.91 4.93
C LEU A 346 -0.52 11.14 5.61
N SER A 347 0.46 10.28 5.34
CA SER A 347 1.87 10.51 5.69
C SER A 347 2.53 11.41 4.66
N ILE A 348 2.85 12.65 5.04
CA ILE A 348 3.45 13.62 4.14
C ILE A 348 4.84 13.16 3.66
N HIS A 349 5.62 12.50 4.52
CA HIS A 349 6.96 12.02 4.16
C HIS A 349 6.88 10.97 3.05
N LEU A 350 5.97 10.00 3.18
CA LEU A 350 5.76 8.99 2.15
C LEU A 350 5.16 9.60 0.88
N ALA A 351 4.26 10.58 1.02
CA ALA A 351 3.67 11.27 -0.12
C ALA A 351 4.73 12.00 -0.95
N LEU A 352 5.67 12.68 -0.29
CA LEU A 352 6.79 13.33 -0.96
C LEU A 352 7.69 12.33 -1.69
N VAL A 353 7.93 11.15 -1.13
CA VAL A 353 8.68 10.07 -1.82
C VAL A 353 7.93 9.61 -3.07
N VAL A 354 6.62 9.36 -2.98
CA VAL A 354 5.79 8.97 -4.13
C VAL A 354 5.81 10.06 -5.21
N LEU A 355 5.69 11.33 -4.83
CA LEU A 355 5.77 12.47 -5.75
C LEU A 355 7.14 12.55 -6.43
N ALA A 356 8.24 12.43 -5.69
CA ALA A 356 9.59 12.47 -6.25
C ALA A 356 9.80 11.35 -7.27
N ILE A 357 9.36 10.14 -6.96
CA ILE A 357 9.40 9.02 -7.90
C ILE A 357 8.51 9.29 -9.13
N GLY A 358 7.31 9.83 -8.92
CA GLY A 358 6.38 10.22 -9.99
C GLY A 358 6.98 11.26 -10.94
N VAL A 359 7.70 12.26 -10.43
CA VAL A 359 8.43 13.26 -11.22
C VAL A 359 9.52 12.59 -12.06
N ILE A 360 10.35 11.73 -11.46
CA ILE A 360 11.41 11.01 -12.17
C ILE A 360 10.82 10.18 -13.31
N LYS A 361 9.78 9.38 -13.03
CA LYS A 361 9.12 8.55 -14.03
C LYS A 361 8.54 9.37 -15.17
N THR A 362 7.77 10.41 -14.85
CA THR A 362 7.15 11.29 -15.84
C THR A 362 8.21 11.98 -16.70
N GLY A 363 9.29 12.48 -16.08
CA GLY A 363 10.41 13.09 -16.79
C GLY A 363 11.13 12.13 -17.74
N VAL A 364 11.39 10.90 -17.30
CA VAL A 364 12.00 9.86 -18.14
C VAL A 364 11.09 9.47 -19.30
N MET A 365 9.79 9.26 -19.06
CA MET A 365 8.82 8.94 -20.12
C MET A 365 8.69 10.07 -21.14
N LEU A 366 8.66 11.33 -20.67
CA LEU A 366 8.61 12.51 -21.54
C LEU A 366 9.90 12.65 -22.36
N TYR A 367 11.06 12.41 -21.75
CA TYR A 367 12.33 12.38 -22.47
C TYR A 367 12.32 11.33 -23.58
N ILE A 368 11.84 10.12 -23.29
CA ILE A 368 11.71 9.05 -24.30
C ILE A 368 10.78 9.51 -25.43
N ALA A 369 9.61 10.06 -25.11
CA ALA A 369 8.62 10.48 -26.11
C ALA A 369 9.15 11.60 -27.03
N LEU A 370 9.87 12.59 -26.47
CA LEU A 370 10.28 13.80 -27.21
C LEU A 370 11.67 13.73 -27.82
N ARG A 371 12.62 13.05 -27.16
CA ARG A 371 14.05 13.08 -27.53
C ARG A 371 14.54 11.78 -28.15
N PHE A 372 13.87 10.64 -27.93
CA PHE A 372 14.29 9.38 -28.52
C PHE A 372 13.97 9.32 -30.03
N ARG A 373 15.03 9.26 -30.85
CA ARG A 373 14.92 9.29 -32.32
C ARG A 373 15.31 7.98 -33.01
N GLU A 374 15.88 7.03 -32.27
CA GLU A 374 16.22 5.72 -32.82
C GLU A 374 14.96 4.97 -33.29
N LYS A 375 15.13 4.00 -34.18
CA LYS A 375 14.05 3.15 -34.70
C LYS A 375 14.22 1.73 -34.13
N PRO A 376 13.72 1.46 -32.92
CA PRO A 376 13.78 0.13 -32.34
C PRO A 376 12.86 -0.83 -33.11
N LEU A 377 13.25 -2.10 -33.20
CA LEU A 377 12.43 -3.19 -33.71
C LEU A 377 11.59 -3.72 -32.54
N LEU A 378 10.40 -3.15 -32.35
CA LEU A 378 9.56 -3.42 -31.17
C LEU A 378 8.75 -4.70 -31.32
N THR A 379 8.35 -5.03 -32.55
CA THR A 379 7.54 -6.19 -32.87
C THR A 379 8.24 -7.11 -33.86
N ILE A 380 7.77 -8.35 -33.93
CA ILE A 380 8.20 -9.30 -34.99
C ILE A 380 7.85 -8.72 -36.37
N GLY A 381 6.73 -7.99 -36.49
CA GLY A 381 6.35 -7.29 -37.72
C GLY A 381 7.39 -6.25 -38.15
N ASP A 382 7.89 -5.45 -37.22
CA ASP A 382 8.96 -4.47 -37.50
C ASP A 382 10.23 -5.17 -37.99
N ALA A 383 10.58 -6.30 -37.36
CA ALA A 383 11.72 -7.11 -37.77
C ALA A 383 11.56 -7.61 -39.21
N VAL A 384 10.45 -8.29 -39.51
CA VAL A 384 10.16 -8.84 -40.85
C VAL A 384 10.21 -7.74 -41.90
N ALA A 385 9.53 -6.62 -41.67
CA ALA A 385 9.55 -5.48 -42.58
C ALA A 385 10.98 -4.94 -42.80
N SER A 386 11.77 -4.84 -41.73
CA SER A 386 13.16 -4.38 -41.83
C SER A 386 14.07 -5.36 -42.56
N PHE A 387 13.91 -6.67 -42.39
CA PHE A 387 14.70 -7.70 -43.07
C PHE A 387 14.30 -7.88 -44.53
N LEU A 388 13.04 -7.66 -44.88
CA LEU A 388 12.59 -7.66 -46.28
C LEU A 388 13.15 -6.46 -47.06
N GLN A 389 13.23 -5.29 -46.42
CA GLN A 389 13.83 -4.10 -47.06
C GLN A 389 15.35 -4.19 -47.14
N ARG A 390 15.99 -4.75 -46.12
CA ARG A 390 17.44 -4.94 -46.05
C ARG A 390 17.77 -6.35 -45.55
N PRO A 391 17.95 -7.31 -46.47
CA PRO A 391 18.35 -8.67 -46.13
C PRO A 391 19.60 -8.67 -45.27
N ASP A 392 19.69 -9.63 -44.36
CA ASP A 392 20.84 -9.78 -43.49
C ASP A 392 21.90 -10.69 -44.13
N GLU A 393 23.06 -10.11 -44.36
CA GLU A 393 24.22 -10.78 -44.97
C GLU A 393 24.75 -11.92 -44.10
N PHE A 394 24.71 -11.75 -42.78
CA PHE A 394 25.27 -12.72 -41.84
C PHE A 394 24.38 -13.94 -41.67
N THR A 395 23.06 -13.83 -41.92
CA THR A 395 22.09 -14.92 -41.79
C THR A 395 21.77 -15.64 -43.10
N LYS A 396 22.53 -15.38 -44.18
CA LYS A 396 22.30 -16.02 -45.48
C LYS A 396 22.33 -17.54 -45.34
N LEU A 397 21.36 -18.22 -45.96
CA LEU A 397 21.19 -19.68 -45.94
C LEU A 397 20.77 -20.31 -44.60
N ALA A 398 20.42 -19.52 -43.58
CA ALA A 398 19.91 -20.01 -42.29
C ALA A 398 18.37 -20.13 -42.24
N CYS A 399 17.72 -20.42 -43.38
CA CYS A 399 16.27 -20.53 -43.45
C CYS A 399 15.73 -21.60 -42.49
N LEU A 400 14.60 -21.31 -41.83
CA LEU A 400 13.91 -22.19 -40.87
C LEU A 400 14.72 -22.52 -39.60
N ALA A 401 15.77 -21.75 -39.27
CA ALA A 401 16.48 -21.90 -38.01
C ALA A 401 15.57 -21.61 -36.80
N ALA A 402 15.59 -22.49 -35.80
CA ALA A 402 14.84 -22.31 -34.57
C ALA A 402 15.73 -21.78 -33.43
N LYS A 403 15.10 -21.31 -32.34
CA LYS A 403 15.81 -20.77 -31.16
C LYS A 403 16.86 -21.73 -30.58
N HIS A 404 16.60 -23.05 -30.60
CA HIS A 404 17.55 -24.05 -30.12
C HIS A 404 18.76 -24.20 -31.04
N ASP A 405 18.60 -23.91 -32.33
CA ASP A 405 19.70 -23.91 -33.30
C ASP A 405 20.58 -22.66 -33.17
N GLY A 406 20.05 -21.57 -32.60
CA GLY A 406 20.78 -20.31 -32.44
C GLY A 406 22.14 -20.48 -31.75
N ARG A 407 22.20 -21.06 -30.54
CA ARG A 407 23.48 -21.21 -29.81
C ARG A 407 24.55 -22.01 -30.59
N PRO A 408 24.24 -23.20 -31.16
CA PRO A 408 25.17 -23.94 -32.00
C PRO A 408 25.58 -23.23 -33.30
N ILE A 409 24.63 -22.59 -33.99
CA ILE A 409 24.87 -21.89 -35.26
C ILE A 409 25.78 -20.69 -35.05
N PHE A 410 25.55 -19.91 -33.99
CA PHE A 410 26.33 -18.73 -33.65
C PHE A 410 27.73 -19.08 -33.08
N ASN A 411 27.91 -20.21 -32.40
CA ASN A 411 29.23 -20.62 -31.89
C ASN A 411 30.17 -21.21 -32.97
N ARG A 412 29.66 -21.64 -34.14
CA ARG A 412 30.46 -22.27 -35.20
C ARG A 412 31.00 -21.29 -36.26
N GLY A 413 30.87 -19.99 -36.04
CA GLY A 413 31.50 -18.96 -36.89
C GLY A 413 30.84 -18.76 -38.26
N GLY A 414 29.61 -19.23 -38.46
CA GLY A 414 28.89 -18.98 -39.71
C GLY A 414 27.46 -19.51 -39.69
N MET A 415 26.51 -18.64 -40.06
CA MET A 415 25.11 -18.99 -40.31
C MET A 415 24.89 -19.66 -41.67
N GLY A 416 25.90 -19.63 -42.55
CA GLY A 416 25.87 -20.34 -43.81
C GLY A 416 26.17 -21.82 -43.59
N GLY A 417 25.18 -22.70 -43.81
CA GLY A 417 25.55 -24.11 -43.97
C GLY A 417 24.47 -25.17 -43.98
N GLN A 418 23.24 -24.94 -43.49
CA GLN A 418 22.23 -26.01 -43.50
C GLN A 418 20.83 -25.52 -43.85
N VAL A 419 20.44 -25.76 -45.10
CA VAL A 419 19.04 -25.70 -45.54
C VAL A 419 18.25 -26.74 -44.74
N ARG A 420 17.39 -26.29 -43.84
CA ARG A 420 16.51 -27.16 -43.05
C ARG A 420 15.22 -27.42 -43.85
N ARG A 421 14.71 -28.65 -43.78
CA ARG A 421 13.40 -28.98 -44.36
C ARG A 421 12.29 -28.51 -43.42
N PHE A 422 11.26 -27.88 -43.97
CA PHE A 422 10.06 -27.54 -43.22
C PHE A 422 9.42 -28.81 -42.65
N SER A 423 9.08 -28.77 -41.35
CA SER A 423 8.37 -29.87 -40.68
C SER A 423 6.96 -29.41 -40.34
N ALA A 424 5.95 -30.09 -40.88
CA ALA A 424 4.55 -29.80 -40.64
C ALA A 424 4.04 -30.28 -39.25
N LYS A 425 4.94 -30.69 -38.34
CA LYS A 425 4.54 -31.12 -37.00
C LYS A 425 3.88 -29.96 -36.25
N PRO A 426 2.71 -30.15 -35.64
CA PRO A 426 2.02 -29.09 -34.91
C PRO A 426 2.87 -28.63 -33.72
N LEU A 427 3.24 -27.36 -33.71
CA LEU A 427 3.91 -26.71 -32.58
C LEU A 427 2.85 -26.37 -31.52
N ARG A 428 3.02 -26.86 -30.29
CA ARG A 428 2.16 -26.48 -29.16
C ARG A 428 2.37 -25.00 -28.83
N ARG A 429 1.28 -24.25 -28.63
CA ARG A 429 1.33 -22.90 -28.04
C ARG A 429 2.01 -22.98 -26.65
N TYR A 430 2.73 -21.93 -26.26
CA TYR A 430 3.45 -21.75 -24.97
C TYR A 430 4.87 -22.31 -24.80
N VAL A 431 5.48 -22.98 -25.79
CA VAL A 431 6.87 -23.48 -25.66
C VAL A 431 7.92 -22.36 -25.56
N THR A 432 7.57 -21.11 -25.90
CA THR A 432 8.52 -19.99 -26.01
C THR A 432 8.64 -19.11 -24.76
N ALA A 433 7.71 -19.25 -23.80
CA ALA A 433 7.75 -18.51 -22.53
C ALA A 433 8.60 -19.28 -21.50
N SER A 434 9.84 -18.82 -21.26
CA SER A 434 10.64 -19.39 -20.16
C SER A 434 10.13 -18.87 -18.82
N SER A 435 10.28 -19.65 -17.75
CA SER A 435 9.91 -19.22 -16.37
C SER A 435 10.55 -17.86 -16.02
N THR A 436 11.81 -17.65 -16.40
CA THR A 436 12.50 -16.35 -16.24
C THR A 436 11.81 -15.20 -16.96
N ARG A 437 11.25 -15.45 -18.16
CA ARG A 437 10.52 -14.41 -18.92
C ARG A 437 9.21 -14.07 -18.25
N PHE A 438 8.47 -15.10 -17.79
CA PHE A 438 7.23 -14.91 -17.05
C PHE A 438 7.43 -14.07 -15.79
N VAL A 439 8.46 -14.39 -15.00
CA VAL A 439 8.82 -13.64 -13.78
C VAL A 439 9.18 -12.18 -14.11
N VAL A 440 9.99 -11.95 -15.14
CA VAL A 440 10.38 -10.58 -15.55
C VAL A 440 9.18 -9.76 -16.03
N THR A 441 8.24 -10.34 -16.79
CA THR A 441 7.02 -9.64 -17.21
C THR A 441 5.99 -9.45 -16.09
N SER A 442 6.06 -10.26 -15.03
CA SER A 442 5.12 -10.18 -13.91
C SER A 442 5.64 -9.29 -12.78
N LEU A 443 6.95 -9.09 -12.68
CA LEU A 443 7.60 -8.25 -11.66
C LEU A 443 7.97 -6.84 -12.16
N LEU A 444 8.03 -6.61 -13.48
CA LEU A 444 8.23 -5.30 -14.12
C LEU A 444 6.99 -4.88 -14.89
#